data_AF-A0A7C3L447-F1
#
_entry.id   AF-A0A7C3L447-F1
#
_cell.length_a   1.000
_cell.length_b   1.000
_cell.length_c   1.000
_cell.angle_alpha   90.00
_cell.angle_beta   90.00
_cell.angle_gamma   90.00
#
_symmetry.space_group_name_H-M   'P 1'
#
loop_
_entity.id
_entity.type
_entity.pdbx_description
1 polymer ?
#
loop_
_entity_poly.entity_id
_entity_poly.type
_entity_poly.pdbx_seq_one_letter_code
_entity_poly.pdbx_strand_id
1 'polypeptide(L)' 'MSGQVTNIDEMTLSGTKDGKITITTVAEPYGPKSESVASIGISLQAGATEPDWKVHIPKANIDAVITALQKAKSHL' A
#
# COMPACT_ATOMS: atom_id res chain seq x y z
N MET A 1 14.31 12.59 -2.42
CA MET A 1 14.69 11.60 -3.44
C MET A 1 13.69 10.46 -3.32
N SER A 2 12.61 10.48 -4.10
CA SER A 2 11.68 9.36 -4.18
C SER A 2 12.18 8.43 -5.27
N GLY A 3 12.52 7.18 -4.93
CA GLY A 3 12.80 6.19 -5.95
C GLY A 3 11.55 5.92 -6.80
N GLN A 4 11.77 5.28 -7.95
CA GLN A 4 10.71 5.01 -8.92
C GLN A 4 9.50 4.33 -8.24
N VAL A 5 8.32 4.91 -8.45
CA VAL A 5 7.05 4.35 -7.97
C VAL A 5 6.33 3.72 -9.15
N THR A 6 5.93 2.45 -9.00
CA THR A 6 5.16 1.71 -10.01
C THR A 6 3.81 1.35 -9.43
N ASN A 7 2.72 1.76 -10.09
CA ASN A 7 1.37 1.35 -9.71
C ASN A 7 1.17 -0.13 -10.07
N ILE A 8 0.66 -0.91 -9.11
CA ILE A 8 0.40 -2.34 -9.26
C ILE A 8 -1.09 -2.61 -9.36
N ASP A 9 -1.88 -1.98 -8.47
CA ASP A 9 -3.33 -2.17 -8.45
C ASP A 9 -4.03 -0.99 -7.75
N GLU A 10 -5.32 -0.83 -8.05
CA GLU A 10 -6.20 0.14 -7.43
C GLU A 10 -7.61 -0.45 -7.26
N MET A 11 -8.19 -0.29 -6.07
CA MET A 11 -9.51 -0.81 -5.74
C MET A 11 -10.31 0.16 -4.87
N THR A 12 -11.64 0.03 -4.90
CA THR A 12 -12.53 0.83 -4.07
C THR A 12 -12.38 0.50 -2.59
N LEU A 13 -12.30 1.53 -1.74
CA LEU A 13 -12.37 1.38 -0.30
C LEU A 13 -13.82 1.13 0.12
N SER A 14 -14.12 -0.11 0.51
CA SER A 14 -15.48 -0.51 0.92
C SER A 14 -16.00 0.34 2.08
N GLY A 15 -17.29 0.68 2.05
CA GLY A 15 -17.94 1.53 3.06
C GLY A 15 -17.73 3.03 2.87
N THR A 16 -17.05 3.45 1.79
CA THR A 16 -16.90 4.86 1.42
C THR A 16 -17.54 5.14 0.07
N LYS A 17 -17.86 6.42 -0.20
CA LYS A 17 -18.41 6.82 -1.49
C LYS A 17 -17.34 6.84 -2.59
N ASP A 18 -16.20 7.44 -2.27
CA ASP A 18 -15.17 7.77 -3.26
C ASP A 18 -13.76 7.31 -2.84
N GLY A 19 -13.65 6.57 -1.74
CA GLY A 19 -12.37 6.14 -1.20
C GLY A 19 -11.72 5.02 -2.03
N LYS A 20 -10.40 4.94 -1.94
CA LYS A 20 -9.57 4.02 -2.72
C LYS A 20 -8.47 3.40 -1.88
N ILE A 21 -8.10 2.19 -2.27
CA ILE A 21 -6.90 1.49 -1.83
C ILE A 21 -5.98 1.38 -3.05
N THR A 22 -4.75 1.84 -2.94
CA THR A 22 -3.76 1.79 -4.02
C THR A 22 -2.57 0.96 -3.59
N ILE A 23 -2.13 0.04 -4.45
CA ILE A 23 -0.94 -0.78 -4.23
C ILE A 23 0.13 -0.32 -5.21
N THR A 24 1.30 0.05 -4.70
CA THR A 24 2.45 0.44 -5.51
C THR A 24 3.70 -0.31 -5.09
N THR A 25 4.69 -0.40 -5.97
CA THR A 25 6.06 -0.74 -5.60
C THR A 25 6.88 0.55 -5.57
N VAL A 26 7.69 0.74 -4.53
CA VAL A 26 8.62 1.87 -4.42
C VAL A 26 10.03 1.32 -4.44
N ALA A 27 10.82 1.75 -5.42
CA ALA A 27 12.24 1.42 -5.51
C ALA A 27 13.04 2.23 -4.49
N GLU A 28 14.05 1.61 -3.87
CA GLU A 28 15.02 2.28 -3.01
C GLU A 28 14.42 3.29 -1.98
N PRO A 29 13.33 2.95 -1.26
CA PRO A 29 12.61 3.90 -0.41
C PRO A 29 13.43 4.41 0.77
N TYR A 30 14.50 3.69 1.12
CA TYR A 30 15.41 4.02 2.23
C TYR A 30 16.80 4.42 1.74
N GLY A 31 16.92 4.79 0.45
CA GLY A 31 18.16 5.24 -0.19
C GLY A 31 18.77 4.21 -1.14
N PRO A 32 19.86 4.59 -1.84
CA PRO A 32 20.45 3.77 -2.90
C PRO A 32 20.79 2.36 -2.42
N LYS A 33 20.51 1.36 -3.27
CA LYS A 33 20.68 -0.08 -3.02
C LYS A 33 19.78 -0.68 -1.93
N SER A 34 18.86 0.10 -1.34
CA SER A 34 17.85 -0.50 -0.47
C SER A 34 16.85 -1.32 -1.29
N GLU A 35 16.41 -2.43 -0.71
CA GLU A 35 15.40 -3.28 -1.35
C GLU A 35 14.11 -2.51 -1.59
N SER A 36 13.49 -2.76 -2.75
CA SER A 36 12.16 -2.22 -3.05
C SER A 36 11.10 -2.76 -2.09
N VAL A 37 10.09 -1.94 -1.80
CA VAL A 37 8.96 -2.29 -0.93
C VAL A 37 7.66 -2.29 -1.71
N ALA A 38 6.68 -3.08 -1.27
CA ALA A 38 5.29 -2.82 -1.62
C ALA A 38 4.78 -1.67 -0.72
N SER A 39 3.92 -0.80 -1.24
CA SER A 39 3.30 0.27 -0.49
C SER A 39 1.79 0.20 -0.66
N ILE A 40 1.07 0.30 0.46
CA ILE A 40 -0.39 0.41 0.48
C ILE A 40 -0.73 1.85 0.80
N GLY A 41 -1.52 2.48 -0.07
CA GLY A 41 -2.13 3.79 0.13
C GLY A 41 -3.63 3.65 0.37
N ILE A 42 -4.16 4.41 1.32
CA ILE A 42 -5.60 4.56 1.59
C ILE A 42 -5.97 6.03 1.38
N SER A 43 -6.95 6.29 0.52
CA SER A 43 -7.53 7.63 0.30
C SER A 43 -9.03 7.60 0.60
N LEU A 44 -9.54 8.60 1.32
CA LEU A 44 -10.98 8.76 1.59
C LEU A 44 -11.68 9.65 0.57
N GLN A 45 -10.93 10.54 -0.08
CA GLN A 45 -11.46 11.54 -0.99
C GLN A 45 -11.15 11.20 -2.45
N ALA A 46 -12.14 11.42 -3.32
CA ALA A 46 -11.94 11.38 -4.76
C ALA A 46 -10.91 12.43 -5.19
N GLY A 47 -9.93 12.01 -5.99
CA GLY A 47 -8.96 12.92 -6.61
C GLY A 47 -7.84 13.40 -5.69
N ALA A 48 -7.69 12.83 -4.49
CA ALA A 48 -6.50 13.07 -3.67
C ALA A 48 -5.24 12.64 -4.44
N THR A 49 -4.26 13.53 -4.53
CA THR A 49 -3.00 13.29 -5.26
C THR A 49 -2.06 12.36 -4.49
N GLU A 50 -2.17 12.34 -3.17
CA GLU A 50 -1.46 11.42 -2.29
C GLU A 50 -2.48 10.70 -1.39
N PRO A 51 -2.18 9.47 -0.94
CA PRO A 51 -3.00 8.78 0.05
C PRO A 51 -3.02 9.50 1.40
N ASP A 52 -4.17 9.45 2.09
CA ASP A 52 -4.31 9.93 3.48
C ASP A 52 -3.42 9.11 4.42
N TRP A 53 -3.34 7.80 4.19
CA TRP A 53 -2.44 6.90 4.91
C TRP A 53 -1.62 6.07 3.94
N LYS A 54 -0.33 5.92 4.23
CA LYS A 54 0.61 5.16 3.42
C LYS A 54 1.55 4.34 4.30
N VAL A 55 1.68 3.06 3.98
CA VAL A 55 2.58 2.13 4.67
C VAL A 55 3.44 1.39 3.65
N HIS A 56 4.74 1.28 3.96
CA HIS A 56 5.68 0.47 3.21
C HIS A 56 5.85 -0.89 3.88
N ILE A 57 5.78 -1.95 3.08
CA ILE A 57 5.91 -3.34 3.50
C ILE A 57 7.13 -3.91 2.76
N PRO A 58 8.21 -4.25 3.49
CA PRO A 58 9.32 -4.99 2.89
C PRO A 58 8.82 -6.28 2.23
N LYS A 59 9.32 -6.57 1.02
CA LYS A 59 8.86 -7.73 0.24
C LYS A 59 8.99 -9.05 1.00
N ALA A 60 10.05 -9.19 1.79
CA ALA A 60 10.29 -10.34 2.64
C ALA A 60 9.21 -10.58 3.72
N ASN A 61 8.40 -9.57 4.05
CA ASN A 61 7.34 -9.67 5.05
C ASN A 61 5.94 -9.84 4.46
N ILE A 62 5.77 -9.81 3.13
CA ILE A 62 4.44 -9.79 2.48
C ILE A 62 3.59 -11.00 2.89
N ASP A 63 4.13 -12.21 2.83
CA ASP A 63 3.36 -13.43 3.14
C ASP A 63 2.89 -13.46 4.60
N ALA A 64 3.73 -12.99 5.53
CA ALA A 64 3.37 -12.89 6.94
C ALA A 64 2.26 -11.85 7.16
N VAL A 65 2.33 -10.70 6.47
CA VAL A 65 1.29 -9.67 6.52
C VAL A 65 -0.01 -10.21 5.91
N ILE A 66 0.03 -10.88 4.76
CA ILE A 66 -1.15 -11.50 4.13
C ILE A 66 -1.79 -12.49 5.10
N THR A 67 -0.99 -13.35 5.73
CA THR A 67 -1.48 -14.32 6.73
C THR A 67 -2.16 -13.61 7.91
N ALA A 68 -1.59 -12.51 8.41
CA ALA A 68 -2.18 -11.72 9.49
C ALA A 68 -3.48 -11.03 9.05
N LEU A 69 -3.53 -10.45 7.85
CA LEU A 69 -4.73 -9.81 7.30
C LEU A 69 -5.86 -10.82 7.07
N GLN A 70 -5.55 -12.04 6.61
CA GLN A 70 -6.54 -13.11 6.47
C GLN A 70 -7.13 -13.51 7.81
N LYS A 71 -6.30 -13.63 8.87
CA LYS A 71 -6.79 -13.87 10.24
C LYS A 71 -7.68 -12.73 10.71
N ALA A 72 -7.25 -11.48 10.51
CA ALA A 72 -8.02 -10.30 10.89
C ALA A 72 -9.37 -10.23 10.16
N LYS A 73 -9.45 -10.62 8.88
CA LYS A 73 -10.72 -10.70 8.13
C LYS A 73 -11.72 -11.68 8.75
N SER A 74 -11.25 -12.78 9.33
CA SER A 74 -12.08 -13.81 9.97
C SER A 74 -12.38 -13.56 11.45
N HIS A 75 -11.86 -12.47 12.00
CA HIS A 75 -11.93 -12.17 13.42
C HIS A 75 -12.74 -10.88 13.59
N LEU A 76 -13.74 -10.91 14.49
CA LEU A 76 -14.89 -9.99 14.63
C LEU A 76 -16.07 -10.37 13.74
#